data_AF-A0A0N4ZP53-F1
#
_entry.id   AF-A0A0N4ZP53-F1
#
_cell.length_a   1.000
_cell.length_b   1.000
_cell.length_c   1.000
_cell.angle_alpha   90.00
_cell.angle_beta   90.00
_cell.angle_gamma   90.00
#
_symmetry.space_group_name_H-M   'P 1'
#
loop_
_entity.id
_entity.type
_entity.pdbx_description
1 polymer ?
#
loop_
_entity_poly.entity_id
_entity_poly.type
_entity_poly.pdbx_seq_one_letter_code
_entity_poly.pdbx_strand_id
1 'polypeptide(L)'
;MNIKFNKKFPLSSPYGIMLTGRMLFSFLLIIIIAFMKYHYDGIGLVIWATWFFGFWSALSFTAHLFGLQHNLSDSPGVIFYIPLAFLDFFIGLLAAFFHTIGTLICIVSLFDAAKHSTGFFINYFLATINCALLVILFGYYSLLIYRKTPNGRLLAIKEMIVEGDNITHLNLPTLSTQVPTNNPSRQTTSNITVFKTIQSPY
;
A
#
# COMPACT_ATOMS: atom_id res chain seq x y z
N MET A 1 -9.93 13.52 -18.37
CA MET A 1 -9.61 13.07 -16.99
C MET A 1 -8.80 14.17 -16.33
N ASN A 2 -9.32 14.82 -15.29
CA ASN A 2 -8.66 15.98 -14.65
C ASN A 2 -7.77 15.46 -13.51
N ILE A 3 -6.47 15.26 -13.78
CA ILE A 3 -5.52 14.68 -12.82
C ILE A 3 -5.23 15.74 -11.74
N LYS A 4 -5.68 15.49 -10.50
CA LYS A 4 -5.44 16.40 -9.36
C LYS A 4 -4.15 16.01 -8.65
N PHE A 5 -3.18 16.91 -8.66
CA PHE A 5 -1.89 16.71 -7.99
C PHE A 5 -2.04 16.78 -6.46
N ASN A 6 -1.75 15.68 -5.75
CA ASN A 6 -1.88 15.61 -4.30
C ASN A 6 -0.57 15.97 -3.58
N LYS A 7 -0.35 17.27 -3.36
CA LYS A 7 0.82 17.81 -2.64
C LYS A 7 0.95 17.35 -1.19
N LYS A 8 -0.15 16.93 -0.56
CA LYS A 8 -0.16 16.53 0.86
C LYS A 8 0.20 15.06 1.06
N PHE A 9 0.14 14.25 0.00
CA PHE A 9 0.39 12.81 0.08
C PHE A 9 1.76 12.44 0.67
N PRO A 10 2.90 13.06 0.31
CA PRO A 10 4.21 12.63 0.82
C PRO A 10 4.35 12.70 2.34
N LEU A 11 3.59 13.60 2.98
CA LEU A 11 3.58 13.79 4.43
C LEU A 11 2.39 13.09 5.12
N SER A 12 1.54 12.40 4.36
CA SER A 12 0.39 11.71 4.91
C SER A 12 0.82 10.43 5.64
N SER A 13 0.60 10.38 6.95
CA SER A 13 0.91 9.21 7.77
C SER A 13 -0.20 8.14 7.66
N PRO A 14 0.11 6.84 7.69
CA PRO A 14 1.45 6.25 7.66
C PRO A 14 1.98 5.98 6.23
N TYR A 15 1.09 5.89 5.24
CA TYR A 15 1.42 5.38 3.90
C TYR A 15 2.30 6.32 3.09
N GLY A 16 1.99 7.61 3.06
CA GLY A 16 2.76 8.60 2.34
C GLY A 16 4.19 8.74 2.86
N ILE A 17 4.34 8.77 4.18
CA ILE A 17 5.66 8.83 4.83
C ILE A 17 6.48 7.58 4.50
N MET A 18 5.88 6.39 4.60
CA MET A 18 6.58 5.13 4.28
C MET A 18 6.99 5.05 2.81
N LEU A 19 6.11 5.43 1.89
CA LEU A 19 6.37 5.37 0.45
C LEU A 19 7.42 6.41 0.01
N THR A 20 7.36 7.61 0.60
CA THR A 20 8.39 8.64 0.43
C THR A 20 9.73 8.16 0.98
N GLY A 21 9.72 7.54 2.18
CA GLY A 21 10.91 6.96 2.80
C GLY A 21 11.56 5.91 1.92
N ARG A 22 10.80 4.89 1.46
CA ARG A 22 11.30 3.85 0.55
C ARG A 22 11.99 4.45 -0.67
N MET A 23 11.38 5.46 -1.29
CA MET A 23 11.93 6.14 -2.45
C MET A 23 13.24 6.87 -2.11
N LEU A 24 13.24 7.71 -1.06
CA LEU A 24 14.40 8.51 -0.66
C LEU A 24 15.59 7.64 -0.24
N PHE A 25 15.35 6.61 0.58
CA PHE A 25 16.41 5.71 1.03
C PHE A 25 16.97 4.86 -0.12
N SER A 26 16.13 4.49 -1.11
CA SER A 26 16.59 3.78 -2.31
C SER A 26 17.53 4.67 -3.13
N PHE A 27 17.17 5.94 -3.36
CA PHE A 27 18.06 6.89 -4.04
C PHE A 27 19.34 7.17 -3.25
N LEU A 28 19.23 7.32 -1.93
CA LEU A 28 20.38 7.51 -1.07
C LEU A 28 21.34 6.32 -1.15
N LEU A 29 20.83 5.08 -1.23
CA LEU A 29 21.67 3.89 -1.36
C LEU A 29 22.39 3.85 -2.72
N ILE A 30 21.72 4.24 -3.80
CA ILE A 30 22.36 4.39 -5.13
C ILE A 30 23.50 5.41 -5.07
N ILE A 31 23.26 6.56 -4.43
CA ILE A 31 24.27 7.61 -4.27
C ILE A 31 25.47 7.09 -3.47
N ILE A 32 25.23 6.42 -2.34
CA ILE A 32 26.30 5.84 -1.52
C ILE A 32 27.14 4.88 -2.37
N ILE A 33 26.50 3.95 -3.09
CA ILE A 33 27.21 2.97 -3.92
C ILE A 33 27.97 3.64 -5.06
N ALA A 34 27.43 4.69 -5.68
CA ALA A 34 28.11 5.43 -6.75
C ALA A 34 29.42 6.10 -6.27
N PHE A 35 29.50 6.49 -5.00
CA PHE A 35 30.73 7.02 -4.40
C PHE A 35 31.72 5.93 -3.94
N MET A 36 31.37 4.65 -4.05
CA MET A 36 32.26 3.55 -3.71
C MET A 36 33.23 3.28 -4.86
N LYS A 37 34.51 3.55 -4.62
CA LYS A 37 35.57 3.31 -5.62
C LYS A 37 35.81 1.82 -5.90
N TYR A 38 35.54 0.94 -4.92
CA TYR A 38 35.72 -0.51 -5.04
C TYR A 38 34.48 -1.25 -4.56
N HIS A 39 34.12 -2.29 -5.30
CA HIS A 39 32.98 -3.15 -5.02
C HIS A 39 33.50 -4.54 -4.65
N TYR A 40 33.05 -5.07 -3.53
CA TYR A 40 33.29 -6.47 -3.17
C TYR A 40 32.34 -7.38 -3.93
N ASP A 41 32.71 -8.65 -4.04
CA ASP A 41 31.87 -9.66 -4.67
C ASP A 41 30.50 -9.75 -3.98
N GLY A 42 29.45 -9.90 -4.79
CA GLY A 42 28.06 -9.93 -4.34
C GLY A 42 27.36 -8.57 -4.30
N ILE A 43 28.08 -7.44 -4.33
CA ILE A 43 27.44 -6.10 -4.37
C ILE A 43 26.60 -5.88 -5.64
N GLY A 44 26.87 -6.61 -6.73
CA GLY A 44 26.01 -6.61 -7.92
C GLY A 44 24.54 -6.93 -7.61
N LEU A 45 24.26 -7.82 -6.66
CA LEU A 45 22.89 -8.11 -6.21
C LEU A 45 22.26 -6.90 -5.52
N VAL A 46 23.02 -6.20 -4.67
CA VAL A 46 22.55 -5.00 -3.96
C VAL A 46 22.26 -3.88 -4.94
N ILE A 47 23.14 -3.65 -5.92
CA ILE A 47 22.95 -2.65 -6.98
C ILE A 47 21.69 -2.96 -7.78
N TRP A 48 21.56 -4.20 -8.27
CA TRP A 48 20.39 -4.61 -9.05
C TRP A 48 19.09 -4.47 -8.26
N ALA A 49 19.06 -4.96 -7.02
CA ALA A 49 17.89 -4.86 -6.16
C ALA A 49 17.52 -3.39 -5.88
N THR A 50 18.50 -2.55 -5.56
CA THR A 50 18.26 -1.13 -5.28
C THR A 50 17.70 -0.41 -6.50
N TRP A 51 18.23 -0.66 -7.69
CA TRP A 51 17.71 -0.09 -8.93
C TRP A 51 16.30 -0.57 -9.24
N PHE A 52 16.07 -1.88 -9.22
CA PHE A 52 14.78 -2.47 -9.59
C PHE A 52 13.67 -2.05 -8.62
N PHE A 53 13.89 -2.23 -7.31
CA PHE A 53 12.90 -1.88 -6.29
C PHE A 53 12.80 -0.38 -6.05
N GLY A 54 13.89 0.38 -6.24
CA GLY A 54 13.89 1.84 -6.20
C GLY A 54 13.07 2.45 -7.35
N PHE A 55 13.25 1.93 -8.57
CA PHE A 55 12.42 2.32 -9.72
C PHE A 55 10.94 2.01 -9.47
N TRP A 56 10.62 0.81 -8.97
CA TRP A 56 9.26 0.48 -8.60
C TRP A 56 8.70 1.41 -7.51
N SER A 57 9.48 1.72 -6.49
CA SER A 57 9.08 2.66 -5.43
C SER A 57 8.78 4.05 -5.99
N ALA A 58 9.54 4.52 -7.00
CA ALA A 58 9.28 5.79 -7.66
C ALA A 58 7.99 5.75 -8.50
N LEU A 59 7.72 4.64 -9.21
CA LEU A 59 6.47 4.44 -9.93
C LEU A 59 5.26 4.41 -9.00
N SER A 60 5.33 3.63 -7.91
CA SER A 60 4.27 3.57 -6.91
C SER A 60 4.02 4.94 -6.26
N PHE A 61 5.09 5.65 -5.87
CA PHE A 61 4.97 7.00 -5.33
C PHE A 61 4.31 7.99 -6.31
N THR A 62 4.71 7.93 -7.59
CA THR A 62 4.13 8.76 -8.65
C THR A 62 2.65 8.45 -8.87
N ALA A 63 2.28 7.17 -8.83
CA ALA A 63 0.87 6.76 -8.93
C ALA A 63 0.02 7.33 -7.79
N HIS A 64 0.56 7.40 -6.58
CA HIS A 64 -0.13 8.02 -5.44
C HIS A 64 -0.16 9.56 -5.53
N LEU A 65 0.92 10.21 -6.00
CA LEU A 65 0.97 11.67 -6.20
C LEU A 65 -0.09 12.18 -7.16
N PHE A 66 -0.32 11.45 -8.25
CA PHE A 66 -1.35 11.77 -9.23
C PHE A 66 -2.75 11.30 -8.84
N GLY A 67 -2.88 10.70 -7.64
CA GLY A 67 -4.15 10.16 -7.19
C GLY A 67 -4.71 9.09 -8.13
N LEU A 68 -3.85 8.36 -8.86
CA LEU A 68 -4.28 7.24 -9.70
C LEU A 68 -4.94 6.13 -8.85
N GLN A 69 -4.65 6.15 -7.56
CA GLN A 69 -5.28 5.29 -6.55
C GLN A 69 -6.40 5.99 -5.76
N HIS A 70 -6.60 7.31 -5.90
CA HIS A 70 -7.63 8.08 -5.17
C HIS A 70 -9.01 8.01 -5.85
N ASN A 71 -9.46 6.79 -6.18
CA ASN A 71 -10.87 6.44 -6.43
C ASN A 71 -11.31 5.41 -5.38
N LEU A 72 -11.02 5.71 -4.12
CA LEU A 72 -11.03 4.75 -3.02
C LEU A 72 -11.89 5.17 -1.83
N SER A 73 -12.70 6.21 -1.98
CA SER A 73 -13.61 6.60 -0.90
C SER A 73 -15.00 7.04 -1.37
N ASP A 74 -15.17 7.70 -2.52
CA ASP A 74 -16.49 8.31 -2.82
C ASP A 74 -17.09 7.96 -4.19
N SER A 75 -16.53 7.00 -4.93
CA SER A 75 -17.15 6.51 -6.16
C SER A 75 -17.11 4.99 -6.25
N PRO A 76 -18.27 4.31 -6.22
CA PRO A 76 -18.35 2.89 -6.48
C PRO A 76 -17.99 2.64 -7.96
N GLY A 77 -16.98 1.79 -8.24
CA GLY A 77 -16.80 1.23 -9.58
C GLY A 77 -15.39 1.22 -10.19
N VAL A 78 -14.32 1.65 -9.51
CA VAL A 78 -12.96 1.60 -10.09
C VAL A 78 -12.10 0.50 -9.44
N ILE A 79 -12.06 -0.66 -10.09
CA ILE A 79 -11.39 -1.91 -9.67
C ILE A 79 -9.86 -1.88 -9.88
N PHE A 80 -9.27 -0.74 -10.27
CA PHE A 80 -7.81 -0.65 -10.55
C PHE A 80 -6.92 -0.56 -9.31
N TYR A 81 -7.49 -0.30 -8.12
CA TYR A 81 -6.70 -0.17 -6.90
C TYR A 81 -6.24 -1.51 -6.32
N ILE A 82 -7.12 -2.52 -6.35
CA ILE A 82 -6.85 -3.82 -5.72
C ILE A 82 -5.62 -4.49 -6.36
N PRO A 83 -5.50 -4.61 -7.70
CA PRO A 83 -4.35 -5.25 -8.31
C PRO A 83 -3.03 -4.50 -8.04
N LEU A 84 -3.05 -3.17 -8.03
CA LEU A 84 -1.84 -2.37 -7.82
C LEU A 84 -1.34 -2.46 -6.37
N ALA A 85 -2.24 -2.45 -5.38
CA ALA A 85 -1.88 -2.65 -3.98
C ALA A 85 -1.37 -4.07 -3.71
N PHE A 86 -1.95 -5.10 -4.35
CA PHE A 86 -1.43 -6.47 -4.28
C PHE A 86 -0.04 -6.58 -4.91
N LEU A 87 0.17 -5.96 -6.07
CA LEU A 87 1.47 -5.94 -6.72
C LEU A 87 2.53 -5.21 -5.87
N ASP A 88 2.17 -4.08 -5.27
CA ASP A 88 3.03 -3.34 -4.32
C ASP A 88 3.36 -4.18 -3.08
N PHE A 89 2.44 -5.01 -2.61
CA PHE A 89 2.66 -5.94 -1.50
C PHE A 89 3.71 -7.01 -1.87
N PHE A 90 3.53 -7.71 -2.99
CA PHE A 90 4.46 -8.75 -3.44
C PHE A 90 5.84 -8.20 -3.75
N ILE A 91 5.91 -7.07 -4.46
CA ILE A 91 7.18 -6.42 -4.76
C ILE A 91 7.82 -5.93 -3.46
N GLY A 92 7.04 -5.42 -2.50
CA GLY A 92 7.56 -5.05 -1.18
C GLY A 92 8.14 -6.23 -0.39
N LEU A 93 7.53 -7.41 -0.47
CA LEU A 93 8.02 -8.62 0.19
C LEU A 93 9.31 -9.13 -0.46
N LEU A 94 9.35 -9.16 -1.79
CA LEU A 94 10.58 -9.49 -2.54
C LEU A 94 11.69 -8.47 -2.25
N ALA A 95 11.36 -7.17 -2.23
CA ALA A 95 12.31 -6.12 -1.91
C ALA A 95 12.92 -6.32 -0.52
N ALA A 96 12.09 -6.60 0.49
CA ALA A 96 12.56 -6.86 1.85
C ALA A 96 13.48 -8.10 1.90
N PHE A 97 13.14 -9.17 1.18
CA PHE A 97 13.97 -10.37 1.10
C PHE A 97 15.34 -10.09 0.46
N PHE A 98 15.37 -9.47 -0.72
CA PHE A 98 16.62 -9.16 -1.42
C PHE A 98 17.49 -8.15 -0.64
N HIS A 99 16.90 -7.14 -0.01
CA HIS A 99 17.65 -6.20 0.83
C HIS A 99 18.12 -6.85 2.14
N THR A 100 17.46 -7.89 2.64
CA THR A 100 17.98 -8.67 3.78
C THR A 100 19.27 -9.38 3.40
N ILE A 101 19.28 -10.07 2.25
CA ILE A 101 20.50 -10.69 1.69
C ILE A 101 21.56 -9.61 1.43
N GLY A 102 21.15 -8.48 0.84
CA GLY A 102 22.04 -7.35 0.59
C GLY A 102 22.66 -6.76 1.85
N THR A 103 21.91 -6.71 2.95
CA THR A 103 22.42 -6.28 4.26
C THR A 103 23.51 -7.22 4.76
N LEU A 104 23.33 -8.53 4.62
CA LEU A 104 24.36 -9.52 4.98
C LEU A 104 25.64 -9.36 4.13
N ILE A 105 25.49 -9.15 2.83
CA ILE A 105 26.63 -8.89 1.92
C ILE A 105 27.37 -7.62 2.35
N CYS A 106 26.65 -6.54 2.66
CA CYS A 106 27.25 -5.29 3.13
C CYS A 106 27.95 -5.46 4.49
N ILE A 107 27.42 -6.27 5.40
CA ILE A 107 28.07 -6.58 6.70
C ILE A 107 29.38 -7.35 6.50
N VAL A 108 29.39 -8.38 5.65
CA VAL A 108 30.62 -9.14 5.36
C VAL A 108 31.65 -8.22 4.70
N SER A 109 31.21 -7.41 3.75
CA SER A 109 32.03 -6.40 3.07
C SER A 109 32.57 -5.33 4.02
N LEU A 110 31.81 -4.97 5.07
CA LEU A 110 32.21 -4.01 6.09
C LEU A 110 33.40 -4.50 6.91
N PHE A 111 33.37 -5.78 7.32
CA PHE A 111 34.48 -6.38 8.08
C PHE A 111 35.76 -6.47 7.25
N ASP A 112 35.65 -6.65 5.93
CA ASP A 112 36.82 -6.68 5.07
C ASP A 112 37.35 -5.27 4.72
N ALA A 113 36.44 -4.30 4.55
CA ALA A 113 36.78 -2.90 4.38
C ALA A 113 37.53 -2.33 5.59
N ALA A 114 37.20 -2.77 6.80
CA ALA A 114 37.84 -2.36 8.04
C ALA A 114 39.36 -2.61 8.06
N LYS A 115 39.84 -3.59 7.28
CA LYS A 115 41.27 -3.93 7.20
C LYS A 115 42.06 -3.03 6.23
N HIS A 116 41.38 -2.34 5.33
CA HIS A 116 42.03 -1.64 4.21
C HIS A 116 42.10 -0.13 4.39
N SER A 117 40.97 0.53 4.69
CA SER A 117 40.94 2.00 4.79
C SER A 117 39.64 2.50 5.42
N THR A 118 39.76 3.53 6.27
CA THR A 118 38.64 4.14 7.02
C THR A 118 37.55 4.70 6.09
N GLY A 119 37.91 5.25 4.93
CA GLY A 119 36.92 5.80 3.99
C GLY A 119 36.00 4.73 3.39
N PHE A 120 36.56 3.57 3.05
CA PHE A 120 35.78 2.44 2.54
C PHE A 120 34.89 1.84 3.63
N PHE A 121 35.41 1.75 4.85
CA PHE A 121 34.64 1.31 6.01
C PHE A 121 33.40 2.19 6.23
N ILE A 122 33.54 3.52 6.19
CA ILE A 122 32.41 4.45 6.38
C ILE A 122 31.35 4.26 5.29
N ASN A 123 31.76 4.12 4.02
CA ASN A 123 30.81 3.91 2.92
C ASN A 123 30.02 2.59 3.07
N TYR A 124 30.70 1.48 3.38
CA TYR A 124 30.03 0.20 3.63
C TYR A 124 29.15 0.24 4.89
N PHE A 125 29.54 1.01 5.91
CA PHE A 125 28.75 1.18 7.12
C PHE A 125 27.45 1.93 6.82
N LEU A 126 27.52 3.05 6.09
CA LEU A 126 26.35 3.80 5.65
C LEU A 126 25.46 2.97 4.72
N ALA A 127 26.06 2.21 3.78
CA ALA A 127 25.33 1.31 2.90
C ALA A 127 24.59 0.22 3.69
N THR A 128 25.22 -0.33 4.74
CA THR A 128 24.61 -1.35 5.61
C THR A 128 23.40 -0.81 6.36
N ILE A 129 23.54 0.36 7.01
CA ILE A 129 22.43 1.00 7.73
C ILE A 129 21.28 1.30 6.77
N ASN A 130 21.59 1.87 5.60
CA ASN A 130 20.58 2.23 4.62
C ASN A 130 19.86 1.00 4.05
N CYS A 131 20.60 -0.09 3.77
CA CYS A 131 20.01 -1.36 3.36
C CYS A 131 19.06 -1.94 4.43
N ALA A 132 19.46 -1.90 5.70
CA ALA A 132 18.62 -2.34 6.82
C ALA A 132 17.35 -1.46 6.97
N LEU A 133 17.48 -0.14 6.82
CA LEU A 133 16.32 0.77 6.82
C LEU A 133 15.37 0.46 5.66
N LEU A 134 15.90 0.14 4.47
CA LEU A 134 15.07 -0.30 3.35
C LEU A 134 14.34 -1.61 3.65
N VAL A 135 14.96 -2.60 4.32
CA VAL A 135 14.25 -3.81 4.77
C VAL A 135 13.08 -3.45 5.67
N ILE A 136 13.28 -2.55 6.64
CA ILE A 136 12.23 -2.12 7.57
C ILE A 136 11.12 -1.40 6.82
N LEU A 137 11.45 -0.44 5.95
CA LEU A 137 10.46 0.33 5.20
C LEU A 137 9.71 -0.54 4.19
N PHE A 138 10.40 -1.46 3.51
CA PHE A 138 9.77 -2.40 2.60
C PHE A 138 8.88 -3.40 3.34
N GLY A 139 9.38 -4.05 4.38
CA GLY A 139 8.63 -5.01 5.18
C GLY A 139 7.45 -4.39 5.93
N TYR A 140 7.66 -3.26 6.62
CA TYR A 140 6.61 -2.60 7.40
C TYR A 140 5.48 -2.08 6.51
N TYR A 141 5.78 -1.51 5.34
CA TYR A 141 4.74 -1.11 4.41
C TYR A 141 3.94 -2.31 3.87
N SER A 142 4.58 -3.43 3.57
CA SER A 142 3.85 -4.65 3.18
C SER A 142 2.96 -5.17 4.32
N LEU A 143 3.42 -5.08 5.57
CA LEU A 143 2.61 -5.41 6.75
C LEU A 143 1.42 -4.46 6.91
N LEU A 144 1.59 -3.17 6.63
CA LEU A 144 0.50 -2.19 6.65
C LEU A 144 -0.57 -2.52 5.60
N ILE A 145 -0.17 -2.87 4.37
CA ILE A 145 -1.11 -3.33 3.33
C ILE A 145 -1.84 -4.59 3.78
N TYR A 146 -1.11 -5.56 4.32
CA TYR A 146 -1.70 -6.81 4.82
C TYR A 146 -2.76 -6.54 5.90
N ARG A 147 -2.45 -5.69 6.88
CA ARG A 147 -3.39 -5.31 7.96
C ARG A 147 -4.63 -4.57 7.46
N LYS A 148 -4.50 -3.79 6.38
CA LYS A 148 -5.62 -3.08 5.76
C LYS A 148 -6.44 -3.94 4.81
N THR A 149 -5.99 -5.16 4.50
CA THR A 149 -6.78 -6.11 3.71
C THR A 149 -7.72 -6.83 4.65
N PRO A 150 -9.03 -6.51 4.70
CA PRO A 150 -9.95 -7.16 5.63
C PRO A 150 -10.01 -8.66 5.30
N ASN A 151 -9.38 -9.48 6.15
CA ASN A 151 -9.55 -10.93 6.25
C ASN A 151 -9.39 -11.76 4.97
N GLY A 152 -8.48 -11.41 4.04
CA GLY A 152 -8.18 -12.28 2.89
C GLY A 152 -9.38 -12.65 2.00
N ARG A 153 -10.54 -12.01 2.22
CA ARG A 153 -11.77 -12.22 1.46
C ARG A 153 -11.78 -11.20 0.34
N LEU A 154 -11.10 -11.55 -0.75
CA LEU A 154 -11.40 -11.06 -2.10
C LEU A 154 -12.88 -11.29 -2.52
N LEU A 155 -13.70 -11.91 -1.66
CA LEU A 155 -15.13 -12.15 -1.79
C LEU A 155 -16.02 -11.00 -1.27
N ALA A 156 -15.46 -9.97 -0.63
CA ALA A 156 -16.23 -8.90 0.01
C ALA A 156 -16.69 -7.77 -0.94
N ILE A 157 -17.14 -8.12 -2.15
CA ILE A 157 -18.09 -7.28 -2.93
C ILE A 157 -19.15 -8.19 -3.58
N LYS A 158 -19.66 -9.17 -2.85
CA LYS A 158 -20.94 -9.80 -3.22
C LYS A 158 -21.97 -9.65 -2.12
N GLU A 159 -21.55 -9.76 -0.85
CA GLU A 159 -22.43 -9.58 0.30
C GLU A 159 -21.68 -8.86 1.42
N MET A 160 -22.27 -7.76 1.90
CA MET A 160 -21.88 -7.06 3.12
C MET A 160 -22.93 -7.40 4.17
N ILE A 161 -22.58 -8.29 5.10
CA ILE A 161 -23.41 -8.55 6.29
C ILE A 161 -23.12 -7.43 7.27
N VAL A 162 -24.11 -6.57 7.51
CA VAL A 162 -24.01 -5.48 8.48
C VAL A 162 -24.61 -5.97 9.80
N GLU A 163 -23.79 -6.01 10.85
CA GLU A 163 -24.28 -6.27 12.21
C GLU A 163 -25.13 -5.09 12.69
N GLY A 164 -26.37 -5.38 13.08
CA GLY A 164 -27.42 -4.38 13.34
C GLY A 164 -27.18 -3.46 14.53
N ASP A 165 -26.24 -3.80 15.42
CA ASP A 165 -26.03 -3.07 16.68
C ASP A 165 -25.38 -1.69 16.51
N ASN A 166 -24.78 -1.41 15.34
CA ASN A 166 -24.07 -0.15 15.06
C ASN A 166 -24.70 0.70 13.94
N ILE A 167 -25.90 0.36 13.45
CA ILE A 167 -26.58 1.13 12.39
C ILE A 167 -27.52 2.15 13.02
N THR A 168 -27.16 3.43 12.99
CA THR A 168 -28.04 4.51 13.48
C THR A 168 -29.08 4.91 12.44
N HIS A 169 -28.73 4.93 11.14
CA HIS A 169 -29.67 5.27 10.06
C HIS A 169 -29.30 4.57 8.75
N LEU A 170 -30.30 4.04 8.05
CA LEU A 170 -30.18 3.46 6.71
C LEU A 170 -31.13 4.21 5.76
N ASN A 171 -30.56 5.04 4.88
CA ASN A 171 -31.34 5.77 3.86
C ASN A 171 -31.49 4.88 2.62
N LEU A 172 -32.59 4.13 2.52
CA LEU A 172 -32.94 3.42 1.30
C LEU A 172 -33.66 4.35 0.31
N PRO A 173 -33.38 4.26 -1.00
CA PRO A 173 -34.21 4.90 -2.00
C PRO A 173 -35.61 4.28 -1.99
N THR A 174 -36.63 5.10 -1.77
CA THR A 174 -38.03 4.70 -1.92
C THR A 174 -38.32 4.41 -3.39
N LEU A 175 -38.53 3.13 -3.71
CA LEU A 175 -39.05 2.75 -5.03
C LEU A 175 -40.52 3.20 -5.09
N SER A 176 -40.80 4.30 -5.81
CA SER A 176 -42.18 4.72 -6.05
C SER A 176 -42.82 3.80 -7.09
N THR A 177 -43.49 2.76 -6.63
CA THR A 177 -44.39 1.98 -7.49
C THR A 177 -45.56 2.88 -7.88
N GLN A 178 -45.49 3.50 -9.05
CA GLN A 178 -46.64 4.18 -9.65
C GLN A 178 -47.68 3.13 -10.04
N VAL A 179 -48.65 2.91 -9.15
CA VAL A 179 -49.90 2.23 -9.50
C VAL A 179 -50.80 3.29 -10.15
N PRO A 180 -51.35 3.07 -11.37
CA PRO A 180 -52.28 4.01 -11.97
C PRO A 180 -53.57 4.05 -11.13
N THR A 181 -53.86 5.18 -10.50
CA THR A 181 -55.07 5.39 -9.68
C THR A 181 -56.17 6.03 -10.51
N ASN A 182 -57.20 5.26 -10.85
CA ASN A 182 -58.54 5.80 -11.12
C ASN A 182 -59.39 5.62 -9.86
N ASN A 183 -59.38 6.63 -8.97
CA ASN A 183 -60.52 7.11 -8.16
C ASN A 183 -60.05 7.92 -6.92
N PRO A 184 -60.81 8.95 -6.49
CA PRO A 184 -60.44 9.77 -5.35
C PRO A 184 -61.09 9.24 -4.07
N SER A 185 -60.30 8.68 -3.15
CA SER A 185 -60.60 8.75 -1.70
C SER A 185 -59.46 8.22 -0.84
N ARG A 186 -59.17 8.99 0.21
CA ARG A 186 -58.43 8.64 1.44
C ARG A 186 -56.97 8.20 1.33
N GLN A 187 -56.09 9.12 1.75
CA GLN A 187 -54.79 8.80 2.32
C GLN A 187 -54.96 7.85 3.52
N THR A 188 -54.30 6.70 3.46
CA THR A 188 -53.90 5.95 4.66
C THR A 188 -52.49 5.44 4.42
N THR A 189 -51.54 5.95 5.19
CA THR A 189 -50.14 5.52 5.22
C THR A 189 -50.06 4.12 5.84
N SER A 190 -49.72 3.10 5.04
CA SER A 190 -49.26 1.81 5.57
C SER A 190 -47.98 1.38 4.85
N ASN A 191 -46.85 1.90 5.34
CA ASN A 191 -45.53 1.34 5.10
C ASN A 191 -45.44 0.03 5.87
N ILE A 192 -45.69 -1.10 5.22
CA ILE A 192 -45.37 -2.42 5.76
C ILE A 192 -44.61 -3.19 4.69
N THR A 193 -43.28 -3.19 4.79
CA THR A 193 -42.45 -4.27 4.27
C THR A 193 -42.01 -5.11 5.45
N VAL A 194 -42.67 -6.25 5.63
CA VAL A 194 -42.30 -7.29 6.60
C VAL A 194 -40.97 -7.90 6.15
N PHE A 195 -39.87 -7.55 6.80
CA PHE A 195 -38.64 -8.31 6.64
C PHE A 195 -38.72 -9.56 7.50
N LYS A 196 -38.63 -10.72 6.84
CA LYS A 196 -38.52 -12.02 7.49
C LYS A 196 -37.09 -12.14 8.03
N THR A 197 -36.92 -11.92 9.32
CA THR A 197 -35.65 -12.17 10.03
C THR A 197 -35.33 -13.65 9.88
N ILE A 198 -34.25 -13.97 9.15
CA ILE A 198 -33.68 -15.32 9.20
C ILE A 198 -32.92 -15.37 10.52
N GLN A 199 -33.50 -16.03 11.53
CA GLN A 199 -32.76 -16.38 12.75
C GLN A 199 -31.65 -17.36 12.36
N SER A 200 -30.39 -17.00 12.65
CA SER A 200 -29.27 -17.93 12.65
C SER A 200 -29.53 -18.99 13.72
N PRO A 201 -29.48 -20.29 13.40
CA PRO A 201 -29.62 -21.35 14.39
C PRO A 201 -28.25 -21.72 14.98
N TYR A 202 -27.40 -20.75 15.31
CA TYR A 202 -26.19 -20.88 16.13
C TYR A 202 -25.84 -19.52 16.72
#